data_AF-F2UJC0-F1
#
_entry.id   AF-F2UJC0-F1
#
_cell.length_a   1.000
_cell.length_b   1.000
_cell.length_c   1.000
_cell.angle_alpha   90.00
_cell.angle_beta   90.00
_cell.angle_gamma   90.00
#
_symmetry.space_group_name_H-M   'P 1'
#
loop_
_entity.id
_entity.type
_entity.pdbx_description
1 polymer ?
#
loop_
_entity_poly.entity_id
_entity_poly.type
_entity_poly.pdbx_seq_one_letter_code
_entity_poly.pdbx_strand_id
1 'polypeptide(L)'
;MTMSDKGCDSGTQHAADVHRTSLTNDEIGRYSRQMILPCMGLAGQLALVNAKVLVVGAGGLGCPVGMYLAAAGIGTLGFVDDDTVDVSNLHRQVLHTEDRVGVHKVDSIIASLKSLNSNVHFVAHKCRLTPSNALAVMRGYDVVVDATDNAPTRYLVNDACVLLDLPLVSGSALRTDGQLTVYNYKGSPCYRCLFPDPPPASTVTNCSDGGVIGVRAHVCASVMARRMLVADAAGGLFRTIKLRPRRPDCVACGEGPNRMQALLEDYVSFCHMDACDVTSGVSLRDPSQRLTAPRLRDLLHRHRAPATRTNIIDVRPAVEFGICSLPNTLNVPLATIKRVARRGFSPGAEGAEAILQRVIDMCLAGTGDRTSTSAHDSSCGRSHRRGTAVADSDDDDGADDDGADDDGADDDGADGGGDGRATVAVETTSRVIAVCRRGNDSQHAAVLLEQIIRTHAASSSNSSGDGGDGGDGNSAAEVQVLDVVGGLHAWSKAVDPSFPTY
;
A
#
# COMPACT_ATOMS: atom_id res chain seq x y z
N MET A 1 26.46 2.05 26.27
CA MET A 1 26.46 1.04 25.20
C MET A 1 26.14 1.74 23.90
N THR A 2 27.19 2.12 23.19
CA THR A 2 27.17 2.86 21.93
C THR A 2 26.82 1.91 20.78
N MET A 3 25.71 2.16 20.09
CA MET A 3 25.37 1.46 18.85
C MET A 3 26.26 1.96 17.72
N SER A 4 26.93 1.03 17.06
CA SER A 4 27.88 1.25 15.99
C SER A 4 27.16 1.62 14.69
N ASP A 5 27.47 2.82 14.21
CA ASP A 5 27.14 3.35 12.89
C ASP A 5 27.88 2.49 11.84
N LYS A 6 27.14 1.73 11.01
CA LYS A 6 27.74 0.93 9.94
C LYS A 6 27.91 1.83 8.72
N GLY A 7 29.11 2.39 8.59
CA GLY A 7 29.55 3.12 7.40
C GLY A 7 29.42 2.27 6.14
N CYS A 8 28.90 2.90 5.08
CA CYS A 8 28.89 2.35 3.73
C CYS A 8 30.34 2.20 3.25
N ASP A 9 30.83 0.96 3.18
CA ASP A 9 32.16 0.65 2.65
C ASP A 9 32.12 0.78 1.11
N SER A 10 32.37 1.98 0.61
CA SER A 10 32.43 2.27 -0.82
C SER A 10 33.82 1.91 -1.35
N GLY A 11 34.00 0.63 -1.71
CA GLY A 11 35.10 0.18 -2.56
C GLY A 11 34.91 0.67 -3.99
N THR A 12 35.02 1.99 -4.22
CA THR A 12 34.92 2.59 -5.55
C THR A 12 36.24 2.40 -6.29
N GLN A 13 36.36 1.30 -7.04
CA GLN A 13 37.36 1.21 -8.09
C GLN A 13 36.96 2.20 -9.19
N HIS A 14 37.53 3.41 -9.16
CA HIS A 14 37.42 4.35 -10.27
C HIS A 14 38.19 3.78 -11.46
N ALA A 15 37.49 3.05 -12.33
CA ALA A 15 37.96 2.76 -13.67
C ALA A 15 38.25 4.10 -14.37
N ALA A 16 39.48 4.26 -14.88
CA ALA A 16 39.89 5.46 -15.60
C ALA A 16 38.89 5.76 -16.72
N ASP A 17 38.45 7.02 -16.81
CA ASP A 17 37.43 7.47 -17.74
C ASP A 17 38.00 7.54 -19.17
N VAL A 18 38.03 6.39 -19.86
CA VAL A 18 38.54 6.30 -21.23
C VAL A 18 37.44 6.70 -22.19
N HIS A 19 37.52 7.93 -22.70
CA HIS A 19 36.65 8.39 -23.76
C HIS A 19 36.90 7.58 -25.05
N ARG A 20 35.87 6.85 -25.51
CA ARG A 20 35.93 5.96 -26.65
C ARG A 20 35.62 6.70 -27.95
N THR A 21 36.50 6.56 -28.93
CA THR A 21 36.39 7.19 -30.26
C THR A 21 35.98 6.21 -31.36
N SER A 22 35.90 4.91 -31.06
CA SER A 22 35.52 3.86 -32.01
C SER A 22 34.74 2.72 -31.34
N LEU A 23 34.02 1.97 -32.17
CA LEU A 23 33.26 0.78 -31.79
C LEU A 23 33.97 -0.47 -32.31
N THR A 24 33.87 -1.56 -31.57
CA THR A 24 34.30 -2.89 -32.02
C THR A 24 33.35 -3.44 -33.08
N ASN A 25 33.79 -4.43 -33.86
CA ASN A 25 32.92 -5.09 -34.85
C ASN A 25 31.66 -5.71 -34.20
N ASP A 26 31.78 -6.28 -33.00
CA ASP A 26 30.66 -6.84 -32.26
C ASP A 26 29.64 -5.77 -31.85
N GLU A 27 30.11 -4.61 -31.41
CA GLU A 27 29.24 -3.46 -31.10
C GLU A 27 28.59 -2.88 -32.36
N ILE A 28 29.32 -2.77 -33.46
CA ILE A 28 28.76 -2.36 -34.75
C ILE A 28 27.67 -3.34 -35.18
N GLY A 29 27.91 -4.66 -35.07
CA GLY A 29 26.91 -5.69 -35.34
C GLY A 29 25.66 -5.54 -34.46
N ARG A 30 25.85 -5.42 -33.15
CA ARG A 30 24.77 -5.27 -32.15
C ARG A 30 23.94 -4.01 -32.35
N TYR A 31 24.57 -2.85 -32.60
CA TYR A 31 23.91 -1.55 -32.68
C TYR A 31 23.61 -1.08 -34.12
N SER A 32 23.92 -1.90 -35.12
CA SER A 32 23.75 -1.59 -36.56
C SER A 32 22.38 -0.99 -36.89
N ARG A 33 21.29 -1.59 -36.37
CA ARG A 33 19.91 -1.19 -36.66
C ARG A 33 19.52 0.17 -36.08
N GLN A 34 20.13 0.61 -34.99
CA GLN A 34 19.90 1.96 -34.45
C GLN A 34 20.86 2.98 -35.06
N MET A 35 22.09 2.57 -35.39
CA MET A 35 23.09 3.44 -36.02
C MET A 35 22.71 3.87 -37.45
N ILE A 36 21.91 3.09 -38.17
CA ILE A 36 21.43 3.47 -39.52
C ILE A 36 20.47 4.67 -39.48
N LEU A 37 19.90 5.01 -38.31
CA LEU A 37 19.02 6.16 -38.18
C LEU A 37 19.82 7.46 -38.34
N PRO A 38 19.39 8.40 -39.21
CA PRO A 38 20.13 9.64 -39.46
C PRO A 38 20.38 10.50 -38.22
N CYS A 39 19.48 10.47 -37.25
CA CYS A 39 19.61 11.21 -35.98
C CYS A 39 20.54 10.54 -34.96
N MET A 40 20.94 9.28 -35.20
CA MET A 40 21.84 8.52 -34.33
C MET A 40 23.24 8.45 -34.95
N GLY A 41 23.40 7.72 -36.05
CA GLY A 41 24.71 7.50 -36.68
C GLY A 41 25.76 6.89 -35.74
N LEU A 42 27.02 6.88 -36.20
CA LEU A 42 28.16 6.49 -35.37
C LEU A 42 28.39 7.46 -34.20
N ALA A 43 28.23 8.77 -34.44
CA ALA A 43 28.46 9.80 -33.42
C ALA A 43 27.49 9.66 -32.24
N GLY A 44 26.20 9.40 -32.50
CA GLY A 44 25.21 9.17 -31.45
C GLY A 44 25.48 7.89 -30.67
N GLN A 45 25.90 6.82 -31.34
CA GLN A 45 26.27 5.59 -30.64
C GLN A 45 27.51 5.78 -29.74
N LEU A 46 28.53 6.48 -30.22
CA LEU A 46 29.70 6.81 -29.42
C LEU A 46 29.33 7.71 -28.23
N ALA A 47 28.38 8.63 -28.40
CA ALA A 47 27.86 9.43 -27.30
C ALA A 47 27.18 8.56 -26.23
N LEU A 48 26.36 7.57 -26.63
CA LEU A 48 25.75 6.62 -25.69
C LEU A 48 26.80 5.78 -24.95
N VAL A 49 27.76 5.21 -25.68
CA VAL A 49 28.82 4.36 -25.12
C VAL A 49 29.72 5.11 -24.14
N ASN A 50 29.83 6.44 -24.26
CA ASN A 50 30.58 7.27 -23.33
C ASN A 50 29.73 7.87 -22.20
N ALA A 51 28.41 7.79 -22.28
CA ALA A 51 27.51 8.40 -21.31
C ALA A 51 27.30 7.51 -20.07
N LYS A 52 27.07 8.18 -18.94
CA LYS A 52 26.83 7.59 -17.62
C LYS A 52 25.47 8.03 -17.10
N VAL A 53 24.56 7.09 -16.91
CA VAL A 53 23.20 7.37 -16.40
C VAL A 53 23.01 6.73 -15.03
N LEU A 54 22.46 7.48 -14.09
CA LEU A 54 22.00 6.97 -12.80
C LEU A 54 20.48 6.87 -12.79
N VAL A 55 19.95 5.71 -12.43
CA VAL A 55 18.51 5.48 -12.23
C VAL A 55 18.25 5.34 -10.73
N VAL A 56 17.47 6.25 -10.17
CA VAL A 56 17.04 6.22 -8.76
C VAL A 56 15.69 5.50 -8.69
N GLY A 57 15.70 4.29 -8.15
CA GLY A 57 14.58 3.35 -8.14
C GLY A 57 14.75 2.23 -9.18
N ALA A 58 14.86 0.99 -8.72
CA ALA A 58 14.92 -0.23 -9.52
C ALA A 58 13.54 -0.90 -9.69
N GLY A 59 12.46 -0.22 -9.31
CA GLY A 59 11.10 -0.73 -9.37
C GLY A 59 10.45 -0.58 -10.75
N GLY A 60 9.16 -0.24 -10.77
CA GLY A 60 8.34 -0.32 -11.97
C GLY A 60 8.75 0.64 -13.09
N LEU A 61 9.19 1.85 -12.75
CA LEU A 61 9.71 2.79 -13.74
C LEU A 61 11.17 2.48 -14.10
N GLY A 62 11.97 2.05 -13.13
CA GLY A 62 13.38 1.74 -13.31
C GLY A 62 13.62 0.54 -14.23
N CYS A 63 12.79 -0.50 -14.14
CA CYS A 63 12.87 -1.70 -14.98
C CYS A 63 12.88 -1.37 -16.49
N PRO A 64 11.83 -0.76 -17.07
CA PRO A 64 11.83 -0.44 -18.50
C PRO A 64 12.89 0.58 -18.90
N VAL A 65 13.19 1.59 -18.06
CA VAL A 65 14.28 2.55 -18.32
C VAL A 65 15.61 1.80 -18.47
N GLY A 66 15.92 0.93 -17.51
CA GLY A 66 17.12 0.13 -17.51
C GLY A 66 17.24 -0.78 -18.73
N MET A 67 16.14 -1.46 -19.07
CA MET A 67 16.06 -2.35 -20.22
C MET A 67 16.43 -1.64 -21.53
N TYR A 68 15.81 -0.49 -21.80
CA TYR A 68 16.04 0.23 -23.05
C TYR A 68 17.39 0.95 -23.10
N LEU A 69 17.88 1.50 -21.98
CA LEU A 69 19.22 2.10 -21.92
C LEU A 69 20.31 1.05 -22.12
N ALA A 70 20.18 -0.12 -21.49
CA ALA A 70 21.11 -1.21 -21.67
C ALA A 70 21.07 -1.76 -23.10
N ALA A 71 19.88 -1.98 -23.67
CA ALA A 71 19.74 -2.43 -25.06
C ALA A 71 20.35 -1.43 -26.06
N ALA A 72 20.19 -0.12 -25.82
CA ALA A 72 20.75 0.95 -26.65
C ALA A 72 22.28 1.08 -26.56
N GLY A 73 22.91 0.41 -25.59
CA GLY A 73 24.36 0.42 -25.43
C GLY A 73 24.91 1.63 -24.69
N ILE A 74 24.22 2.08 -23.65
CA ILE A 74 24.77 3.08 -22.72
C ILE A 74 26.11 2.60 -22.13
N GLY A 75 27.07 3.51 -21.94
CA GLY A 75 28.39 3.18 -21.41
C GLY A 75 28.33 2.67 -19.97
N THR A 76 27.78 3.51 -19.08
CA THR A 76 27.61 3.16 -17.67
C THR A 76 26.17 3.36 -17.24
N LEU A 77 25.63 2.38 -16.53
CA LEU A 77 24.28 2.43 -15.96
C LEU A 77 24.32 2.09 -14.46
N GLY A 78 24.07 3.10 -13.64
CA GLY A 78 23.95 2.96 -12.19
C GLY A 78 22.50 2.79 -11.75
N PHE A 79 22.28 1.99 -10.71
CA PHE A 79 20.98 1.88 -10.04
C PHE A 79 21.11 2.13 -8.54
N VAL A 80 20.18 2.90 -7.98
CA VAL A 80 20.03 3.13 -6.53
C VAL A 80 18.69 2.58 -6.08
N ASP A 81 18.68 1.63 -5.15
CA ASP A 81 17.48 1.10 -4.49
C ASP A 81 17.89 0.36 -3.20
N ASP A 82 17.12 0.50 -2.13
CA ASP A 82 17.35 -0.20 -0.86
C ASP A 82 16.47 -1.45 -0.67
N ASP A 83 15.46 -1.64 -1.51
CA ASP A 83 14.52 -2.73 -1.35
C ASP A 83 15.06 -4.07 -1.91
N THR A 84 14.35 -5.13 -1.52
CA THR A 84 14.44 -6.46 -2.11
C THR A 84 13.27 -6.73 -3.05
N VAL A 85 13.44 -7.70 -3.95
CA VAL A 85 12.37 -8.19 -4.84
C VAL A 85 11.27 -8.83 -4.01
N ASP A 86 10.02 -8.51 -4.34
CA ASP A 86 8.82 -9.04 -3.70
C ASP A 86 7.84 -9.52 -4.77
N VAL A 87 7.18 -10.66 -4.52
CA VAL A 87 6.22 -11.29 -5.45
C VAL A 87 5.10 -10.32 -5.83
N SER A 88 4.60 -9.53 -4.87
CA SER A 88 3.54 -8.54 -5.06
C SER A 88 3.92 -7.44 -6.07
N ASN A 89 5.21 -7.29 -6.37
CA ASN A 89 5.74 -6.27 -7.27
C ASN A 89 6.05 -6.79 -8.69
N LEU A 90 6.10 -8.10 -8.89
CA LEU A 90 6.53 -8.70 -10.17
C LEU A 90 5.61 -8.34 -11.34
N HIS A 91 4.31 -8.12 -11.09
CA HIS A 91 3.34 -7.72 -12.12
C HIS A 91 3.69 -6.39 -12.84
N ARG A 92 4.57 -5.56 -12.24
CA ARG A 92 4.98 -4.26 -12.79
C ARG A 92 6.50 -4.06 -12.83
N GLN A 93 7.30 -4.98 -12.30
CA GLN A 93 8.76 -4.89 -12.21
C GLN A 93 9.41 -6.01 -13.05
N VAL A 94 9.23 -5.91 -14.37
CA VAL A 94 9.46 -6.99 -15.35
C VAL A 94 10.93 -7.44 -15.52
N LEU A 95 11.90 -6.77 -14.91
CA LEU A 95 13.30 -7.24 -14.87
C LEU A 95 13.60 -8.10 -13.64
N HIS A 96 12.65 -8.27 -12.73
CA HIS A 96 12.74 -9.21 -11.63
C HIS A 96 11.92 -10.46 -11.93
N THR A 97 12.25 -11.54 -11.23
CA THR A 97 11.67 -12.87 -11.45
C THR A 97 11.41 -13.56 -10.10
N GLU A 98 10.57 -14.58 -10.11
CA GLU A 98 10.19 -15.33 -8.90
C GLU A 98 11.38 -16.00 -8.20
N ASP A 99 12.37 -16.50 -8.95
CA ASP A 99 13.60 -17.10 -8.40
C ASP A 99 14.49 -16.09 -7.66
N ARG A 100 14.24 -14.78 -7.83
CA ARG A 100 15.02 -13.71 -7.20
C ARG A 100 14.27 -12.97 -6.10
N VAL A 101 13.12 -13.47 -5.64
CA VAL A 101 12.42 -12.92 -4.46
C VAL A 101 13.35 -12.90 -3.25
N GLY A 102 13.39 -11.77 -2.54
CA GLY A 102 14.30 -11.53 -1.40
C GLY A 102 15.70 -11.05 -1.77
N VAL A 103 16.10 -11.10 -3.05
CA VAL A 103 17.36 -10.50 -3.52
C VAL A 103 17.21 -8.99 -3.62
N HIS A 104 18.26 -8.21 -3.35
CA HIS A 104 18.22 -6.76 -3.57
C HIS A 104 17.82 -6.42 -5.01
N LYS A 105 16.90 -5.46 -5.18
CA LYS A 105 16.39 -5.09 -6.50
C LYS A 105 17.51 -4.65 -7.45
N VAL A 106 18.49 -3.91 -6.93
CA VAL A 106 19.69 -3.46 -7.68
C VAL A 106 20.49 -4.64 -8.24
N ASP A 107 20.67 -5.72 -7.48
CA ASP A 107 21.39 -6.90 -7.98
C ASP A 107 20.55 -7.65 -9.01
N SER A 108 19.26 -7.84 -8.73
CA SER A 108 18.33 -8.55 -9.61
C SER A 108 18.19 -7.88 -10.97
N ILE A 109 18.05 -6.54 -11.01
CA ILE A 109 17.96 -5.79 -12.26
C ILE A 109 19.27 -5.86 -13.05
N ILE A 110 20.42 -5.72 -12.39
CA ILE A 110 21.73 -5.79 -13.04
C ILE A 110 21.98 -7.19 -13.62
N ALA A 111 21.59 -8.26 -12.93
CA ALA A 111 21.71 -9.63 -13.44
C ALA A 111 20.92 -9.82 -14.75
N SER A 112 19.67 -9.34 -14.78
CA SER A 112 18.82 -9.36 -15.99
C SER A 112 19.44 -8.53 -17.12
N LEU A 113 19.93 -7.33 -16.84
CA LEU A 113 20.49 -6.42 -17.84
C LEU A 113 21.85 -6.89 -18.38
N LYS A 114 22.69 -7.53 -17.56
CA LYS A 114 23.93 -8.17 -18.03
C LYS A 114 23.66 -9.31 -19.01
N SER A 115 22.57 -10.06 -18.80
CA SER A 115 22.13 -11.10 -19.72
C SER A 115 21.63 -10.54 -21.05
N LEU A 116 21.10 -9.31 -21.03
CA LEU A 116 20.66 -8.58 -22.23
C LEU A 116 21.84 -7.95 -23.00
N ASN A 117 22.70 -7.21 -22.31
CA ASN A 117 23.84 -6.53 -22.91
C ASN A 117 25.03 -6.45 -21.93
N SER A 118 25.97 -7.38 -22.08
CA SER A 118 27.18 -7.47 -21.25
C SER A 118 28.23 -6.39 -21.52
N ASN A 119 28.05 -5.55 -22.55
CA ASN A 119 29.03 -4.50 -22.89
C ASN A 119 28.85 -3.25 -22.02
N VAL A 120 27.73 -3.14 -21.30
CA VAL A 120 27.40 -2.01 -20.43
C VAL A 120 28.08 -2.18 -19.08
N HIS A 121 28.68 -1.12 -18.56
CA HIS A 121 29.21 -1.11 -17.21
C HIS A 121 28.09 -0.80 -16.19
N PHE A 122 27.77 -1.77 -15.33
CA PHE A 122 26.70 -1.61 -14.34
C PHE A 122 27.27 -1.28 -12.95
N VAL A 123 26.66 -0.30 -12.28
CA VAL A 123 27.04 0.13 -10.92
C VAL A 123 25.86 -0.08 -9.96
N ALA A 124 26.12 -0.78 -8.86
CA ALA A 124 25.10 -1.09 -7.86
C ALA A 124 25.25 -0.18 -6.62
N HIS A 125 24.23 0.62 -6.33
CA HIS A 125 24.12 1.40 -5.08
C HIS A 125 22.99 0.83 -4.23
N LYS A 126 23.31 -0.12 -3.35
CA LYS A 126 22.34 -0.80 -2.46
C LYS A 126 22.05 0.04 -1.22
N CYS A 127 21.58 1.25 -1.43
CA CYS A 127 21.32 2.20 -0.37
C CYS A 127 20.09 3.03 -0.67
N ARG A 128 19.49 3.53 0.40
CA ARG A 128 18.47 4.56 0.31
C ARG A 128 19.16 5.87 -0.02
N LEU A 129 18.62 6.61 -0.98
CA LEU A 129 19.09 7.97 -1.21
C LEU A 129 18.66 8.86 -0.04
N THR A 130 19.63 9.50 0.60
CA THR A 130 19.42 10.41 1.72
C THR A 130 20.10 11.74 1.44
N PRO A 131 19.75 12.83 2.14
CA PRO A 131 20.45 14.10 1.98
C PRO A 131 21.97 13.99 2.21
N SER A 132 22.39 13.09 3.11
CA SER A 132 23.80 12.87 3.44
C SER A 132 24.59 12.13 2.36
N ASN A 133 23.96 11.31 1.51
CA ASN A 133 24.66 10.52 0.50
C ASN A 133 24.35 10.93 -0.95
N ALA A 134 23.28 11.70 -1.20
CA ALA A 134 22.78 11.96 -2.55
C ALA A 134 23.83 12.56 -3.47
N LEU A 135 24.55 13.59 -2.99
CA LEU A 135 25.60 14.25 -3.78
C LEU A 135 26.76 13.33 -4.10
N ALA A 136 27.13 12.41 -3.19
CA ALA A 136 28.22 11.49 -3.40
C ALA A 136 27.84 10.41 -4.42
N VAL A 137 26.63 9.85 -4.29
CA VAL A 137 26.11 8.81 -5.20
C VAL A 137 25.90 9.35 -6.62
N MET A 138 25.38 10.57 -6.76
CA MET A 138 25.02 11.16 -8.05
C MET A 138 26.22 11.77 -8.79
N ARG A 139 27.34 12.02 -8.09
CA ARG A 139 28.53 12.62 -8.69
C ARG A 139 29.17 11.69 -9.72
N GLY A 140 29.55 12.26 -10.87
CA GLY A 140 30.22 11.52 -11.95
C GLY A 140 29.29 10.85 -12.96
N TYR A 141 27.97 11.02 -12.81
CA TYR A 141 26.98 10.69 -13.84
C TYR A 141 26.68 11.93 -14.70
N ASP A 142 26.24 11.71 -15.95
CA ASP A 142 25.89 12.78 -16.89
C ASP A 142 24.39 13.12 -16.85
N VAL A 143 23.55 12.12 -16.54
CA VAL A 143 22.08 12.25 -16.48
C VAL A 143 21.54 11.42 -15.31
N VAL A 144 20.57 11.97 -14.60
CA VAL A 144 19.85 11.24 -13.55
C VAL A 144 18.41 11.00 -13.99
N VAL A 145 17.92 9.78 -13.74
CA VAL A 145 16.53 9.39 -13.92
C VAL A 145 15.90 9.17 -12.55
N ASP A 146 14.90 9.99 -12.21
CA ASP A 146 14.00 9.74 -11.09
C ASP A 146 12.92 8.74 -11.52
N ALA A 147 13.04 7.52 -11.02
CA ALA A 147 12.10 6.42 -11.18
C ALA A 147 11.46 6.02 -9.84
N THR A 148 11.42 6.97 -8.88
CA THR A 148 10.88 6.76 -7.54
C THR A 148 9.37 7.04 -7.50
N ASP A 149 8.71 6.45 -6.51
CA ASP A 149 7.27 6.51 -6.32
C ASP A 149 6.84 7.32 -5.08
N ASN A 150 7.77 7.99 -4.41
CA ASN A 150 7.49 8.82 -3.24
C ASN A 150 7.94 10.28 -3.43
N ALA A 151 7.14 11.20 -2.88
CA ALA A 151 7.41 12.64 -2.99
C ALA A 151 8.73 13.08 -2.33
N PRO A 152 9.09 12.63 -1.10
CA PRO A 152 10.33 13.07 -0.44
C PRO A 152 11.58 12.82 -1.30
N THR A 153 11.72 11.62 -1.87
CA THR A 153 12.89 11.29 -2.69
C THR A 153 12.92 12.10 -3.98
N ARG A 154 11.75 12.41 -4.57
CA ARG A 154 11.68 13.26 -5.77
C ARG A 154 12.19 14.68 -5.52
N TYR A 155 11.86 15.28 -4.37
CA TYR A 155 12.40 16.58 -3.97
C TYR A 155 13.91 16.49 -3.73
N LEU A 156 14.39 15.46 -3.03
CA LEU A 156 15.81 15.23 -2.79
C LEU A 156 16.62 15.08 -4.10
N VAL A 157 16.17 14.22 -5.01
CA VAL A 157 16.85 14.00 -6.31
C VAL A 157 16.86 15.28 -7.13
N ASN A 158 15.75 16.03 -7.15
CA ASN A 158 15.70 17.32 -7.80
C ASN A 158 16.76 18.29 -7.27
N ASP A 159 16.82 18.47 -5.95
CA ASP A 159 17.70 19.45 -5.33
C ASP A 159 19.17 19.05 -5.53
N ALA A 160 19.49 17.77 -5.41
CA ALA A 160 20.81 17.23 -5.71
C ALA A 160 21.21 17.44 -7.18
N CYS A 161 20.30 17.21 -8.14
CA CYS A 161 20.56 17.49 -9.56
C CYS A 161 20.82 18.97 -9.83
N VAL A 162 20.06 19.88 -9.21
CA VAL A 162 20.26 21.33 -9.36
C VAL A 162 21.61 21.79 -8.79
N LEU A 163 22.09 21.15 -7.73
CA LEU A 163 23.38 21.46 -7.10
C LEU A 163 24.57 20.90 -7.89
N LEU A 164 24.41 19.72 -8.50
CA LEU A 164 25.43 19.10 -9.34
C LEU A 164 25.37 19.57 -10.81
N ASP A 165 24.43 20.45 -11.14
CA ASP A 165 24.12 20.89 -12.51
C ASP A 165 23.81 19.74 -13.48
N LEU A 166 23.12 18.71 -12.98
CA LEU A 166 22.74 17.54 -13.74
C LEU A 166 21.32 17.69 -14.32
N PRO A 167 21.10 17.28 -15.58
CA PRO A 167 19.76 17.13 -16.12
C PRO A 167 19.03 15.99 -15.40
N LEU A 168 17.76 16.21 -15.08
CA LEU A 168 16.90 15.26 -14.40
C LEU A 168 15.75 14.83 -15.31
N VAL A 169 15.65 13.54 -15.62
CA VAL A 169 14.45 12.95 -16.24
C VAL A 169 13.62 12.36 -15.13
N SER A 170 12.41 12.86 -14.89
CA SER A 170 11.53 12.36 -13.83
C SER A 170 10.25 11.79 -14.43
N GLY A 171 9.96 10.55 -14.04
CA GLY A 171 8.72 9.86 -14.31
C GLY A 171 7.90 9.69 -13.04
N SER A 172 6.58 9.76 -13.15
CA SER A 172 5.69 9.36 -12.07
C SER A 172 4.48 8.62 -12.63
N ALA A 173 3.92 7.72 -11.83
CA ALA A 173 2.70 7.02 -12.16
C ALA A 173 1.83 6.92 -10.90
N LEU A 174 0.53 7.14 -11.04
CA LEU A 174 -0.44 6.96 -9.96
C LEU A 174 -1.73 6.42 -10.57
N ARG A 175 -2.20 5.27 -10.09
CA ARG A 175 -3.37 4.57 -10.65
C ARG A 175 -3.19 4.26 -12.14
N THR A 176 -3.90 5.01 -12.98
CA THR A 176 -3.93 4.90 -14.45
C THR A 176 -3.17 6.02 -15.13
N ASP A 177 -2.75 7.04 -14.37
CA ASP A 177 -2.14 8.24 -14.92
C ASP A 177 -0.62 8.17 -14.81
N GLY A 178 0.06 8.68 -15.83
CA GLY A 178 1.51 8.81 -15.88
C GLY A 178 1.95 10.22 -16.24
N GLN A 179 3.09 10.64 -15.70
CA GLN A 179 3.74 11.90 -16.08
C GLN A 179 5.21 11.66 -16.39
N LEU A 180 5.73 12.35 -17.39
CA LEU A 180 7.14 12.32 -17.78
C LEU A 180 7.62 13.73 -18.13
N THR A 181 8.76 14.14 -17.58
CA THR A 181 9.34 15.47 -17.79
C THR A 181 10.86 15.45 -17.70
N VAL A 182 11.50 16.40 -18.40
CA VAL A 182 12.91 16.75 -18.21
C VAL A 182 13.03 18.08 -17.46
N TYR A 183 13.72 18.05 -16.32
CA TYR A 183 14.05 19.18 -15.46
C TYR A 183 15.54 19.51 -15.53
N ASN A 184 15.90 20.72 -15.10
CA ASN A 184 17.27 21.23 -15.03
C ASN A 184 18.11 21.02 -16.31
N TYR A 185 17.51 21.18 -17.50
CA TYR A 185 18.18 21.01 -18.78
C TYR A 185 17.87 22.17 -19.72
N LYS A 186 18.90 22.80 -20.29
CA LYS A 186 18.77 23.91 -21.27
C LYS A 186 17.77 25.00 -20.83
N GLY A 187 17.86 25.45 -19.58
CA GLY A 187 17.00 26.50 -19.02
C GLY A 187 15.58 26.05 -18.66
N SER A 188 15.30 24.75 -18.63
CA SER A 188 14.05 24.23 -18.09
C SER A 188 13.93 24.51 -16.58
N PRO A 189 12.70 24.58 -16.03
CA PRO A 189 12.52 24.65 -14.58
C PRO A 189 13.08 23.41 -13.87
N CYS A 190 13.30 23.52 -12.56
CA CYS A 190 13.45 22.37 -11.65
C CYS A 190 12.07 21.89 -11.16
N TYR A 191 12.01 20.79 -10.43
CA TYR A 191 10.77 20.26 -9.85
C TYR A 191 10.09 21.29 -8.92
N ARG A 192 10.84 21.90 -7.99
CA ARG A 192 10.33 22.96 -7.08
C ARG A 192 9.81 24.20 -7.81
N CYS A 193 10.29 24.48 -9.01
CA CYS A 193 9.71 25.56 -9.82
C CYS A 193 8.26 25.27 -10.18
N LEU A 194 7.84 24.01 -10.31
CA LEU A 194 6.46 23.58 -10.59
C LEU A 194 5.67 23.29 -9.31
N PHE A 195 6.30 22.62 -8.35
CA PHE A 195 5.68 22.16 -7.11
C PHE A 195 6.52 22.67 -5.93
N PRO A 196 6.39 23.97 -5.58
CA PRO A 196 7.20 24.56 -4.52
C PRO A 196 6.93 23.93 -3.16
N ASP A 197 5.65 23.67 -2.88
CA ASP A 197 5.16 23.05 -1.65
C ASP A 197 4.59 21.66 -1.98
N PRO A 198 4.84 20.66 -1.13
CA PRO A 198 4.28 19.33 -1.30
C PRO A 198 2.76 19.40 -1.09
N PRO A 199 1.97 18.53 -1.77
CA PRO A 199 0.55 18.45 -1.51
C PRO A 199 0.31 18.00 -0.06
N PRO A 200 -0.80 18.39 0.58
CA PRO A 200 -1.14 17.92 1.92
C PRO A 200 -1.08 16.38 1.98
N ALA A 201 -0.49 15.82 3.03
CA ALA A 201 -0.32 14.36 3.16
C ALA A 201 -1.62 13.55 3.00
N SER A 202 -2.78 14.16 3.30
CA SER A 202 -4.10 13.54 3.13
C SER A 202 -4.58 13.38 1.69
N THR A 203 -3.92 14.04 0.71
CA THR A 203 -4.29 13.99 -0.71
C THR A 203 -3.29 13.21 -1.57
N VAL A 204 -2.14 12.83 -1.00
CA VAL A 204 -1.12 12.04 -1.70
C VAL A 204 -1.32 10.56 -1.37
N THR A 205 -1.52 9.76 -2.40
CA THR A 205 -1.54 8.29 -2.29
C THR A 205 -0.26 7.77 -2.93
N ASN A 206 0.49 6.93 -2.22
CA ASN A 206 1.60 6.19 -2.81
C ASN A 206 1.05 5.07 -3.72
N CYS A 207 1.92 4.46 -4.52
CA CYS A 207 1.52 3.39 -5.42
C CYS A 207 1.00 2.13 -4.69
N SER A 208 1.51 1.88 -3.48
CA SER A 208 1.19 0.74 -2.62
C SER A 208 -0.21 0.83 -1.99
N ASP A 209 -0.71 2.04 -1.71
CA ASP A 209 -2.06 2.28 -1.19
C ASP A 209 -3.07 2.65 -2.28
N GLY A 210 -2.62 3.32 -3.36
CA GLY A 210 -3.48 3.75 -4.46
C GLY A 210 -3.78 2.67 -5.52
N GLY A 211 -2.96 1.62 -5.56
CA GLY A 211 -2.93 0.63 -6.65
C GLY A 211 -2.36 1.22 -7.96
N VAL A 212 -1.70 0.38 -8.76
CA VAL A 212 -1.10 0.78 -10.04
C VAL A 212 -1.25 -0.31 -11.10
N ILE A 213 -1.65 0.07 -12.32
CA ILE A 213 -1.72 -0.85 -13.47
C ILE A 213 -0.33 -1.02 -14.10
N GLY A 214 0.06 -2.27 -14.39
CA GLY A 214 1.40 -2.62 -14.93
C GLY A 214 1.66 -2.09 -16.36
N VAL A 215 0.61 -1.80 -17.13
CA VAL A 215 0.68 -1.18 -18.46
C VAL A 215 0.98 0.32 -18.31
N ARG A 216 2.22 0.64 -17.97
CA ARG A 216 2.69 2.02 -18.05
C ARG A 216 3.00 2.33 -19.51
N ALA A 217 2.42 3.41 -20.02
CA ALA A 217 2.75 3.93 -21.34
C ALA A 217 4.28 4.05 -21.45
N HIS A 218 4.87 3.20 -22.29
CA HIS A 218 6.28 3.25 -22.65
C HIS A 218 6.50 4.50 -23.49
N VAL A 219 6.54 5.65 -22.85
CA VAL A 219 6.78 6.88 -23.57
C VAL A 219 8.28 7.11 -23.59
N CYS A 220 8.82 6.95 -24.78
CA CYS A 220 10.17 7.37 -25.12
C CYS A 220 10.37 8.82 -24.65
N ALA A 221 11.39 9.04 -23.83
CA ALA A 221 11.77 10.36 -23.31
C ALA A 221 12.40 11.25 -24.40
N SER A 222 11.83 11.27 -25.60
CA SER A 222 12.00 12.37 -26.56
C SER A 222 11.27 13.64 -26.10
N VAL A 223 10.84 13.69 -24.82
CA VAL A 223 10.18 14.83 -24.21
C VAL A 223 11.15 16.01 -24.25
N MET A 224 10.83 16.93 -25.14
CA MET A 224 11.59 18.15 -25.40
C MET A 224 11.71 18.96 -24.10
N ALA A 225 12.85 19.63 -23.92
CA ALA A 225 13.05 20.58 -22.83
C ALA A 225 11.83 21.51 -22.68
N ARG A 226 11.38 21.72 -21.44
CA ARG A 226 10.20 22.55 -21.08
C ARG A 226 8.84 21.98 -21.51
N ARG A 227 8.73 20.67 -21.72
CA ARG A 227 7.45 19.98 -21.89
C ARG A 227 7.29 18.88 -20.86
N MET A 228 6.05 18.65 -20.45
CA MET A 228 5.61 17.51 -19.66
C MET A 228 4.62 16.72 -20.49
N LEU A 229 4.84 15.41 -20.56
CA LEU A 229 3.84 14.50 -21.08
C LEU A 229 2.99 13.99 -19.92
N VAL A 230 1.67 14.04 -20.09
CA VAL A 230 0.68 13.41 -19.22
C VAL A 230 -0.01 12.34 -20.03
N ALA A 231 -0.04 11.12 -19.50
CA ALA A 231 -0.71 9.98 -20.10
C ALA A 231 -1.85 9.55 -19.19
N ASP A 232 -3.05 9.40 -19.75
CA ASP A 232 -4.18 8.72 -19.13
C ASP A 232 -4.29 7.35 -19.81
N ALA A 233 -3.86 6.30 -19.09
CA ALA A 233 -3.87 4.95 -19.64
C ALA A 233 -5.29 4.37 -19.72
N ALA A 234 -6.24 4.84 -18.89
CA ALA A 234 -7.62 4.36 -18.93
C ALA A 234 -8.35 4.88 -20.17
N GLY A 235 -8.13 6.15 -20.51
CA GLY A 235 -8.66 6.78 -21.72
C GLY A 235 -7.82 6.55 -22.98
N GLY A 236 -6.57 6.07 -22.85
CA GLY A 236 -5.62 5.97 -23.97
C GLY A 236 -5.17 7.33 -24.50
N LEU A 237 -5.24 8.37 -23.67
CA LEU A 237 -5.01 9.75 -24.07
C LEU A 237 -3.62 10.24 -23.66
N PHE A 238 -3.03 11.08 -24.51
CA PHE A 238 -1.77 11.74 -24.24
C PHE A 238 -1.93 13.24 -24.39
N ARG A 239 -1.44 13.98 -23.39
CA ARG A 239 -1.42 15.44 -23.38
C ARG A 239 -0.01 15.93 -23.16
N THR A 240 0.43 16.84 -24.02
CA THR A 240 1.68 17.58 -23.80
C THR A 240 1.38 18.95 -23.20
N ILE A 241 1.98 19.25 -22.05
CA ILE A 241 1.85 20.52 -21.34
C ILE A 241 3.17 21.28 -21.45
N LYS A 242 3.11 22.54 -21.88
CA LYS A 242 4.27 23.43 -21.87
C LYS A 242 4.54 23.88 -20.43
N LEU A 243 5.77 23.71 -19.97
CA LEU A 243 6.16 24.10 -18.63
C LEU A 243 6.45 25.60 -18.54
N ARG A 244 6.13 26.17 -17.38
CA ARG A 244 6.54 27.53 -17.03
C ARG A 244 8.08 27.63 -16.99
N PRO A 245 8.66 28.81 -17.28
CA PRO A 245 10.09 29.01 -17.16
C PRO A 245 10.58 28.81 -15.71
N ARG A 246 11.91 28.70 -15.55
CA ARG A 246 12.57 28.71 -14.24
C ARG A 246 12.13 29.93 -13.44
N ARG A 247 11.80 29.70 -12.17
CA ARG A 247 11.44 30.75 -11.21
C ARG A 247 12.72 31.41 -10.66
N PRO A 248 12.88 32.74 -10.75
CA PRO A 248 14.03 33.44 -10.19
C PRO A 248 14.12 33.30 -8.66
N ASP A 249 12.97 33.21 -8.00
CA ASP A 249 12.79 33.11 -6.55
C ASP A 249 12.73 31.65 -6.04
N CYS A 250 13.08 30.67 -6.87
CA CYS A 250 13.03 29.27 -6.46
C CYS A 250 14.07 28.98 -5.36
N VAL A 251 13.67 28.29 -4.29
CA VAL A 251 14.59 27.94 -3.20
C VAL A 251 15.72 26.99 -3.63
N ALA A 252 15.49 26.15 -4.63
CA ALA A 252 16.50 25.21 -5.14
C ALA A 252 17.33 25.77 -6.29
N CYS A 253 16.70 26.36 -7.31
CA CYS A 253 17.41 26.85 -8.50
C CYS A 253 17.29 28.37 -8.68
N GLY A 254 16.87 29.15 -7.70
CA GLY A 254 16.93 30.61 -7.79
C GLY A 254 18.37 31.12 -7.70
N GLU A 255 18.57 32.41 -7.93
CA GLU A 255 19.88 33.07 -7.76
C GLU A 255 20.11 33.53 -6.30
N GLY A 256 19.24 33.12 -5.37
CA GLY A 256 19.30 33.52 -3.96
C GLY A 256 20.35 32.78 -3.13
N PRO A 257 20.69 33.31 -1.93
CA PRO A 257 21.75 32.77 -1.06
C PRO A 257 21.44 31.37 -0.50
N ASN A 258 20.17 30.94 -0.52
CA ASN A 258 19.71 29.70 0.10
C ASN A 258 19.81 28.46 -0.80
N ARG A 259 20.50 28.55 -1.96
CA ARG A 259 20.64 27.43 -2.92
C ARG A 259 21.15 26.13 -2.28
N MET A 260 21.97 26.25 -1.23
CA MET A 260 22.56 25.12 -0.49
C MET A 260 21.72 24.62 0.70
N GLN A 261 20.67 25.33 1.12
CA GLN A 261 19.83 24.94 2.25
C GLN A 261 18.80 23.86 1.90
N ALA A 262 18.52 23.65 0.61
CA ALA A 262 17.52 22.68 0.15
C ALA A 262 17.85 21.24 0.57
N LEU A 263 19.13 20.83 0.56
CA LEU A 263 19.58 19.51 1.05
C LEU A 263 19.67 19.41 2.59
N LEU A 264 19.45 20.51 3.32
CA LEU A 264 19.40 20.49 4.78
C LEU A 264 17.97 20.29 5.31
N GLU A 265 16.97 20.29 4.41
CA GLU A 265 15.59 20.02 4.77
C GLU A 265 15.41 18.54 5.11
N ASP A 266 14.73 18.27 6.22
CA ASP A 266 14.15 16.96 6.44
C ASP A 266 12.96 16.82 5.48
N TYR A 267 13.20 16.20 4.33
CA TYR A 267 12.19 16.01 3.28
C TYR A 267 10.98 15.20 3.75
N VAL A 268 11.14 14.30 4.73
CA VAL A 268 10.03 13.54 5.32
C VAL A 268 9.14 14.50 6.11
N SER A 269 9.75 15.31 6.97
CA SER A 269 9.04 16.36 7.71
C SER A 269 8.40 17.41 6.79
N PHE A 270 9.12 17.83 5.73
CA PHE A 270 8.64 18.81 4.76
C PHE A 270 7.44 18.31 3.97
N CYS A 271 7.47 17.05 3.51
CA CYS A 271 6.35 16.44 2.80
C CYS A 271 5.23 15.97 3.73
N HIS A 272 5.46 15.90 5.04
CA HIS A 272 4.59 15.21 5.99
C HIS A 272 4.28 13.77 5.54
N MET A 273 5.23 13.12 4.88
CA MET A 273 5.09 11.81 4.25
C MET A 273 6.38 11.02 4.44
N ASP A 274 6.23 9.74 4.78
CA ASP A 274 7.36 8.83 4.87
C ASP A 274 8.00 8.60 3.49
N ALA A 275 9.32 8.47 3.47
CA ALA A 275 10.06 8.05 2.28
C ALA A 275 9.94 6.52 2.04
N CYS A 276 9.28 5.79 2.93
CA CYS A 276 9.05 4.35 2.86
C CYS A 276 7.58 4.02 3.11
N ASP A 277 7.16 2.81 2.71
CA ASP A 277 5.80 2.29 2.94
C ASP A 277 5.53 1.91 4.42
N VAL A 278 6.41 2.29 5.35
CA VAL A 278 6.29 1.99 6.79
C VAL A 278 5.90 3.27 7.52
N THR A 279 4.60 3.43 7.75
CA THR A 279 4.04 4.60 8.45
C THR A 279 4.64 4.76 9.85
N SER A 280 5.40 5.83 10.07
CA SER A 280 5.94 6.18 11.40
C SER A 280 5.10 7.30 12.01
N GLY A 281 4.67 7.16 13.27
CA GLY A 281 4.01 8.24 14.03
C GLY A 281 2.52 8.08 14.33
N VAL A 282 1.97 6.86 14.33
CA VAL A 282 0.60 6.64 14.82
C VAL A 282 0.57 6.73 16.34
N SER A 283 -0.14 7.71 16.90
CA SER A 283 -0.52 7.70 18.32
C SER A 283 -1.44 6.51 18.57
N LEU A 284 -0.86 5.43 19.08
CA LEU A 284 -1.57 4.17 19.29
C LEU A 284 -2.66 4.36 20.34
N ARG A 285 -3.82 3.73 20.11
CA ARG A 285 -4.85 3.60 21.15
C ARG A 285 -4.33 2.81 22.35
N ASP A 286 -4.97 2.99 23.50
CA ASP A 286 -4.66 2.23 24.71
C ASP A 286 -4.73 0.72 24.42
N PRO A 287 -3.77 -0.10 24.89
CA PRO A 287 -3.75 -1.54 24.63
C PRO A 287 -5.06 -2.28 24.96
N SER A 288 -5.82 -1.81 25.96
CA SER A 288 -7.13 -2.39 26.32
C SER A 288 -8.21 -2.19 25.25
N GLN A 289 -8.03 -1.20 24.38
CA GLN A 289 -8.92 -0.86 23.27
C GLN A 289 -8.50 -1.52 21.94
N ARG A 290 -7.48 -2.38 21.97
CA ARG A 290 -6.93 -3.04 20.78
C ARG A 290 -6.96 -4.56 20.93
N LEU A 291 -7.23 -5.23 19.81
CA LEU A 291 -7.38 -6.68 19.74
C LEU A 291 -6.29 -7.29 18.86
N THR A 292 -5.63 -8.34 19.33
CA THR A 292 -4.67 -9.09 18.50
C THR A 292 -5.39 -10.02 17.53
N ALA A 293 -4.76 -10.33 16.38
CA ALA A 293 -5.35 -11.25 15.41
C ALA A 293 -5.71 -12.64 15.97
N PRO A 294 -4.89 -13.30 16.82
CA PRO A 294 -5.29 -14.55 17.46
C PRO A 294 -6.54 -14.40 18.33
N ARG A 295 -6.67 -13.29 19.06
CA ARG A 295 -7.86 -13.04 19.88
C ARG A 295 -9.10 -12.80 19.02
N LEU A 296 -8.94 -12.13 17.87
CA LEU A 296 -10.02 -11.99 16.89
C LEU A 296 -10.49 -13.34 16.36
N ARG A 297 -9.56 -14.27 16.06
CA ARG A 297 -9.91 -15.64 15.63
C ARG A 297 -10.76 -16.34 16.68
N ASP A 298 -10.37 -16.26 17.94
CA ASP A 298 -11.12 -16.90 19.01
C ASP A 298 -12.53 -16.32 19.16
N LEU A 299 -12.73 -15.04 18.83
CA LEU A 299 -14.06 -14.42 18.78
C LEU A 299 -14.87 -14.87 17.55
N LEU A 300 -14.22 -14.98 16.38
CA LEU A 300 -14.85 -15.50 15.16
C LEU A 300 -15.32 -16.95 15.31
N HIS A 301 -14.57 -17.79 16.02
CA HIS A 301 -14.99 -19.16 16.32
C HIS A 301 -16.12 -19.21 17.35
N ARG A 302 -16.07 -18.32 18.36
CA ARG A 302 -17.13 -18.18 19.38
C ARG A 302 -18.40 -17.52 18.87
N HIS A 303 -18.37 -16.89 17.69
CA HIS A 303 -19.53 -16.27 17.05
C HIS A 303 -20.65 -17.26 16.70
N ARG A 304 -20.39 -18.57 16.77
CA ARG A 304 -21.41 -19.63 16.73
C ARG A 304 -22.19 -19.79 18.05
N ALA A 305 -21.75 -19.18 19.14
CA ALA A 305 -22.44 -19.18 20.43
C ALA A 305 -23.37 -17.96 20.56
N PRO A 306 -24.66 -18.13 20.91
CA PRO A 306 -25.67 -17.06 20.93
C PRO A 306 -25.46 -15.95 21.99
N ALA A 307 -24.38 -16.01 22.78
CA ALA A 307 -24.17 -15.15 23.94
C ALA A 307 -23.29 -13.90 23.69
N THR A 308 -22.52 -13.84 22.60
CA THR A 308 -21.61 -12.70 22.35
C THR A 308 -22.06 -11.85 21.15
N ARG A 309 -22.65 -10.67 21.42
CA ARG A 309 -22.98 -9.63 20.43
C ARG A 309 -21.72 -8.90 19.94
N THR A 310 -20.90 -9.61 19.17
CA THR A 310 -19.72 -9.01 18.54
C THR A 310 -20.07 -8.63 17.10
N ASN A 311 -19.66 -7.46 16.62
CA ASN A 311 -19.84 -7.06 15.23
C ASN A 311 -18.48 -6.69 14.67
N ILE A 312 -18.03 -7.38 13.62
CA ILE A 312 -16.73 -7.13 13.00
C ILE A 312 -16.96 -6.36 11.71
N ILE A 313 -16.45 -5.13 11.66
CA ILE A 313 -16.55 -4.22 10.54
C ILE A 313 -15.21 -4.16 9.83
N ASP A 314 -15.19 -4.54 8.56
CA ASP A 314 -14.05 -4.30 7.68
C ASP A 314 -14.17 -2.90 7.08
N VAL A 315 -13.22 -2.03 7.44
CA VAL A 315 -13.25 -0.61 7.08
C VAL A 315 -12.51 -0.29 5.79
N ARG A 316 -12.03 -1.31 5.07
CA ARG A 316 -11.37 -1.15 3.77
C ARG A 316 -12.38 -0.74 2.69
N PRO A 317 -11.93 -0.11 1.60
CA PRO A 317 -12.75 0.07 0.40
C PRO A 317 -13.36 -1.24 -0.08
N ALA A 318 -14.55 -1.17 -0.69
CA ALA A 318 -15.27 -2.35 -1.18
C ALA A 318 -14.45 -3.20 -2.18
N VAL A 319 -13.59 -2.55 -2.98
CA VAL A 319 -12.68 -3.24 -3.91
C VAL A 319 -11.68 -4.12 -3.16
N GLU A 320 -11.05 -3.59 -2.11
CA GLU A 320 -10.11 -4.33 -1.25
C GLU A 320 -10.79 -5.48 -0.50
N PHE A 321 -12.01 -5.24 -0.01
CA PHE A 321 -12.83 -6.28 0.62
C PHE A 321 -13.20 -7.42 -0.35
N GLY A 322 -13.43 -7.08 -1.62
CA GLY A 322 -13.72 -8.05 -2.68
C GLY A 322 -12.52 -8.92 -3.07
N ILE A 323 -11.28 -8.51 -2.78
CA ILE A 323 -10.07 -9.33 -3.03
C ILE A 323 -10.00 -10.48 -2.02
N CYS A 324 -10.15 -10.17 -0.74
CA CYS A 324 -10.17 -11.14 0.36
C CYS A 324 -10.89 -10.53 1.56
N SER A 325 -11.57 -11.34 2.36
CA SER A 325 -12.22 -10.90 3.59
C SER A 325 -12.28 -12.03 4.62
N LEU A 326 -12.37 -11.67 5.89
CA LEU A 326 -12.60 -12.64 6.95
C LEU A 326 -14.09 -13.07 6.94
N PRO A 327 -14.39 -14.34 7.28
CA PRO A 327 -15.77 -14.81 7.33
C PRO A 327 -16.59 -14.00 8.35
N ASN A 328 -17.87 -13.79 8.07
CA ASN A 328 -18.81 -13.07 8.95
C ASN A 328 -18.41 -11.62 9.27
N THR A 329 -17.67 -10.96 8.37
CA THR A 329 -17.35 -9.53 8.49
C THR A 329 -18.23 -8.67 7.59
N LEU A 330 -18.53 -7.45 8.04
CA LEU A 330 -19.37 -6.49 7.34
C LEU A 330 -18.50 -5.38 6.75
N ASN A 331 -18.56 -5.17 5.44
CA ASN A 331 -17.79 -4.08 4.82
C ASN A 331 -18.49 -2.73 5.01
N VAL A 332 -17.85 -1.84 5.78
CA VAL A 332 -18.25 -0.43 5.93
C VAL A 332 -17.00 0.44 5.73
N PRO A 333 -16.74 0.91 4.50
CA PRO A 333 -15.53 1.66 4.20
C PRO A 333 -15.35 2.89 5.12
N LEU A 334 -14.10 3.18 5.51
CA LEU A 334 -13.76 4.31 6.37
C LEU A 334 -14.29 5.65 5.83
N ALA A 335 -14.36 5.82 4.51
CA ALA A 335 -14.96 7.00 3.88
C ALA A 335 -16.43 7.20 4.28
N THR A 336 -17.20 6.11 4.35
CA THR A 336 -18.59 6.12 4.81
C THR A 336 -18.68 6.52 6.28
N ILE A 337 -17.85 5.94 7.14
CA ILE A 337 -17.78 6.26 8.58
C ILE A 337 -17.43 7.74 8.79
N LYS A 338 -16.40 8.24 8.10
CA LYS A 338 -15.99 9.66 8.16
C LYS A 338 -17.11 10.61 7.75
N ARG A 339 -17.88 10.27 6.71
CA ARG A 339 -19.02 11.09 6.29
C ARG A 339 -20.12 11.10 7.35
N VAL A 340 -20.51 9.93 7.87
CA VAL A 340 -21.56 9.81 8.90
C VAL A 340 -21.15 10.55 10.17
N ALA A 341 -19.89 10.43 10.62
CA ALA A 341 -19.39 11.18 11.78
C ALA A 341 -19.49 12.71 11.63
N ARG A 342 -19.42 13.23 10.39
CA ARG A 342 -19.51 14.68 10.12
C ARG A 342 -20.94 15.18 9.88
N ARG A 343 -21.77 14.37 9.22
CA ARG A 343 -23.08 14.80 8.68
C ARG A 343 -24.28 14.08 9.29
N GLY A 344 -24.05 13.08 10.14
CA GLY A 344 -25.08 12.16 10.61
C GLY A 344 -25.51 11.17 9.52
N PHE A 345 -26.52 10.36 9.86
CA PHE A 345 -27.13 9.40 8.94
C PHE A 345 -28.10 10.08 7.98
N SER A 346 -28.09 9.64 6.73
CA SER A 346 -28.95 10.10 5.66
C SER A 346 -30.35 9.46 5.80
N PRO A 347 -31.45 10.20 5.53
CA PRO A 347 -32.78 9.60 5.47
C PRO A 347 -32.84 8.52 4.40
N GLY A 348 -33.28 7.30 4.75
CA GLY A 348 -33.34 6.17 3.81
C GLY A 348 -31.97 5.64 3.37
N ALA A 349 -30.97 5.69 4.26
CA ALA A 349 -29.63 5.18 3.99
C ALA A 349 -29.64 3.77 3.38
N GLU A 350 -28.85 3.58 2.32
CA GLU A 350 -28.64 2.30 1.64
C GLU A 350 -27.17 1.83 1.74
N GLY A 351 -26.90 0.58 1.36
CA GLY A 351 -25.55 0.02 1.27
C GLY A 351 -24.77 0.06 2.60
N ALA A 352 -23.52 0.52 2.54
CA ALA A 352 -22.61 0.53 3.69
C ALA A 352 -23.11 1.40 4.86
N GLU A 353 -23.86 2.46 4.58
CA GLU A 353 -24.44 3.30 5.63
C GLU A 353 -25.56 2.58 6.36
N ALA A 354 -26.43 1.87 5.64
CA ALA A 354 -27.49 1.06 6.24
C ALA A 354 -26.94 -0.10 7.07
N ILE A 355 -25.82 -0.70 6.63
CA ILE A 355 -25.09 -1.69 7.41
C ILE A 355 -24.60 -1.07 8.73
N LEU A 356 -23.94 0.09 8.66
CA LEU A 356 -23.44 0.78 9.85
C LEU A 356 -24.56 1.14 10.83
N GLN A 357 -25.66 1.69 10.32
CA GLN A 357 -26.84 2.03 11.10
C GLN A 357 -27.39 0.81 11.85
N ARG A 358 -27.61 -0.31 11.14
CA ARG A 358 -28.08 -1.56 11.73
C ARG A 358 -27.14 -2.10 12.81
N VAL A 359 -25.83 -2.05 12.59
CA VAL A 359 -24.84 -2.51 13.59
C VAL A 359 -24.95 -1.67 14.86
N ILE A 360 -25.06 -0.36 14.74
CA ILE A 360 -25.19 0.55 15.88
C ILE A 360 -26.52 0.31 16.60
N ASP A 361 -27.63 0.22 15.87
CA ASP A 361 -28.96 -0.03 16.44
C ASP A 361 -28.99 -1.38 17.18
N MET A 362 -28.39 -2.44 16.62
CA MET A 362 -28.28 -3.75 17.28
C MET A 362 -27.43 -3.68 18.56
N CYS A 363 -26.34 -2.91 18.56
CA CYS A 363 -25.49 -2.73 19.74
C CYS A 363 -26.23 -1.97 20.86
N LEU A 364 -27.05 -0.98 20.51
CA LEU A 364 -27.78 -0.12 21.44
C LEU A 364 -29.12 -0.72 21.92
N ALA A 365 -29.85 -1.45 21.07
CA ALA A 365 -31.11 -2.13 21.43
C ALA A 365 -30.90 -3.28 22.43
N GLY A 366 -29.65 -3.59 22.75
CA GLY A 366 -29.25 -4.68 23.62
C GLY A 366 -29.59 -4.56 25.10
N THR A 367 -30.21 -3.48 25.56
CA THR A 367 -30.54 -3.20 26.96
C THR A 367 -32.03 -3.26 27.32
N GLY A 368 -32.91 -3.63 26.39
CA GLY A 368 -34.36 -3.69 26.62
C GLY A 368 -34.96 -5.08 26.50
N ASP A 369 -35.41 -5.61 27.63
CA ASP A 369 -36.55 -6.51 27.87
C ASP A 369 -36.88 -7.67 26.90
N ARG A 370 -36.81 -8.91 27.43
CA ARG A 370 -37.42 -10.10 26.83
C ARG A 370 -38.82 -10.28 27.40
N THR A 371 -39.83 -9.70 26.75
CA THR A 371 -41.19 -10.24 26.87
C THR A 371 -41.45 -11.25 25.76
N SER A 372 -41.75 -12.46 26.22
CA SER A 372 -42.26 -13.58 25.44
C SER A 372 -43.35 -13.15 24.46
N THR A 373 -43.15 -13.42 23.18
CA THR A 373 -44.26 -13.58 22.24
C THR A 373 -44.13 -14.96 21.61
N SER A 374 -45.17 -15.74 21.87
CA SER A 374 -45.39 -17.11 21.46
C SER A 374 -45.36 -17.26 19.95
N ALA A 375 -44.73 -18.33 19.49
CA ALA A 375 -44.87 -18.86 18.15
C ALA A 375 -46.36 -19.08 17.85
N HIS A 376 -46.92 -18.28 16.93
CA HIS A 376 -48.11 -18.65 16.19
C HIS A 376 -47.66 -19.39 14.93
N ASP A 377 -47.82 -20.70 15.00
CA ASP A 377 -47.81 -21.60 13.86
C ASP A 377 -48.94 -21.18 12.89
N SER A 378 -48.60 -21.04 11.62
CA SER A 378 -49.55 -20.79 10.53
C SER A 378 -48.99 -21.38 9.26
N SER A 379 -49.20 -22.69 9.15
CA SER A 379 -49.25 -23.43 7.90
C SER A 379 -50.19 -22.77 6.88
N CYS A 380 -49.74 -22.66 5.62
CA CYS A 380 -50.47 -22.75 4.33
C CYS A 380 -49.82 -21.76 3.33
N GLY A 381 -49.44 -22.10 2.11
CA GLY A 381 -49.67 -23.32 1.35
C GLY A 381 -48.79 -23.36 0.09
N ARG A 382 -48.68 -24.59 -0.42
CA ARG A 382 -48.04 -25.00 -1.67
C ARG A 382 -48.48 -24.14 -2.85
N SER A 383 -47.53 -23.84 -3.75
CA SER A 383 -47.82 -23.93 -5.18
C SER A 383 -46.71 -24.70 -5.88
N HIS A 384 -47.13 -25.78 -6.53
CA HIS A 384 -46.34 -26.63 -7.40
C HIS A 384 -45.94 -25.87 -8.67
N ARG A 385 -44.69 -26.04 -9.12
CA ARG A 385 -44.43 -26.26 -10.54
C ARG A 385 -43.49 -27.45 -10.71
N ARG A 386 -44.05 -28.47 -11.39
CA ARG A 386 -43.37 -29.65 -11.90
C ARG A 386 -42.45 -29.27 -13.06
N GLY A 387 -41.29 -29.90 -13.11
CA GLY A 387 -40.41 -29.98 -14.27
C GLY A 387 -39.55 -31.24 -14.11
N THR A 388 -39.98 -32.31 -14.78
CA THR A 388 -39.35 -33.61 -15.05
C THR A 388 -37.82 -33.56 -15.18
N ALA A 389 -37.04 -34.32 -14.39
CA ALA A 389 -36.69 -35.74 -14.54
C ALA A 389 -35.69 -36.03 -15.67
N VAL A 390 -34.44 -36.38 -15.32
CA VAL A 390 -33.71 -37.59 -15.76
C VAL A 390 -32.73 -37.96 -14.64
N ALA A 391 -32.78 -39.21 -14.21
CA ALA A 391 -31.84 -39.86 -13.31
C ALA A 391 -30.79 -40.60 -14.16
N ASP A 392 -29.57 -40.73 -13.65
CA ASP A 392 -28.76 -41.92 -13.85
C ASP A 392 -27.95 -42.17 -12.57
N SER A 393 -28.08 -43.40 -12.12
CA SER A 393 -27.38 -44.12 -11.06
C SER A 393 -26.00 -44.59 -11.60
N ASP A 394 -24.99 -44.98 -10.83
CA ASP A 394 -24.89 -46.15 -9.95
C ASP A 394 -23.42 -46.23 -9.45
N ASP A 395 -23.21 -46.84 -8.26
CA ASP A 395 -22.10 -47.76 -7.87
C ASP A 395 -20.63 -47.26 -7.85
N ASP A 396 -19.69 -47.71 -7.02
CA ASP A 396 -19.63 -48.65 -5.89
C ASP A 396 -18.28 -48.45 -5.14
N ASP A 397 -18.20 -49.04 -3.95
CA ASP A 397 -17.04 -49.69 -3.31
C ASP A 397 -15.75 -48.93 -2.91
N GLY A 398 -15.33 -49.22 -1.67
CA GLY A 398 -13.93 -49.08 -1.25
C GLY A 398 -13.72 -48.85 0.25
N ALA A 399 -14.21 -49.77 1.09
CA ALA A 399 -13.77 -49.89 2.47
C ALA A 399 -12.34 -50.45 2.52
N ASP A 400 -11.49 -49.90 3.38
CA ASP A 400 -10.40 -50.66 4.01
C ASP A 400 -10.30 -50.25 5.48
N ASP A 401 -10.57 -51.28 6.28
CA ASP A 401 -10.51 -51.44 7.71
C ASP A 401 -9.08 -51.90 8.05
N ASP A 402 -8.48 -51.34 9.10
CA ASP A 402 -7.36 -51.95 9.81
C ASP A 402 -7.31 -51.35 11.21
N GLY A 403 -7.95 -52.06 12.15
CA GLY A 403 -7.79 -51.89 13.59
C GLY A 403 -6.60 -52.67 14.14
N ALA A 404 -6.12 -52.21 15.30
CA ALA A 404 -5.56 -52.98 16.42
C ALA A 404 -5.06 -51.95 17.45
N ASP A 405 -5.71 -51.86 18.62
CA ASP A 405 -5.25 -52.42 19.91
C ASP A 405 -4.24 -51.45 20.58
N ASP A 406 -4.21 -51.14 21.88
CA ASP A 406 -4.80 -51.68 23.09
C ASP A 406 -4.59 -50.63 24.22
N ASP A 407 -5.22 -50.89 25.36
CA ASP A 407 -4.84 -50.50 26.72
C ASP A 407 -5.10 -49.09 27.27
N GLY A 408 -5.90 -49.07 28.34
CA GLY A 408 -5.72 -48.11 29.43
C GLY A 408 -7.00 -47.58 30.07
N ALA A 409 -7.81 -48.46 30.64
CA ALA A 409 -8.84 -48.08 31.60
C ALA A 409 -8.20 -47.66 32.92
N ASP A 410 -8.54 -46.48 33.42
CA ASP A 410 -8.52 -46.16 34.85
C ASP A 410 -9.82 -45.44 35.20
N ASP A 411 -10.69 -46.22 35.83
CA ASP A 411 -11.94 -45.87 36.49
C ASP A 411 -11.58 -45.44 37.92
N ASP A 412 -11.86 -44.19 38.29
CA ASP A 412 -11.81 -43.77 39.69
C ASP A 412 -12.92 -42.75 39.97
N GLY A 413 -13.92 -43.21 40.71
CA GLY A 413 -14.41 -42.50 41.88
C GLY A 413 -15.41 -41.37 41.63
N ALA A 414 -16.69 -41.74 41.60
CA ALA A 414 -17.77 -40.84 41.96
C ALA A 414 -17.63 -40.40 43.43
N ASP A 415 -17.51 -39.09 43.66
CA ASP A 415 -17.85 -38.49 44.95
C ASP A 415 -18.82 -37.33 44.74
N GLY A 416 -19.99 -37.47 45.36
CA GLY A 416 -21.09 -36.52 45.27
C GLY A 416 -20.92 -35.41 46.29
N GLY A 417 -20.98 -34.15 45.84
CA GLY A 417 -20.92 -33.01 46.74
C GLY A 417 -21.43 -31.72 46.13
N GLY A 418 -22.65 -31.33 46.51
CA GLY A 418 -22.98 -29.94 46.81
C GLY A 418 -23.29 -29.00 45.65
N ASP A 419 -24.58 -28.72 45.49
CA ASP A 419 -25.14 -27.55 44.82
C ASP A 419 -24.39 -26.26 45.18
N GLY A 420 -23.94 -25.56 44.14
CA GLY A 420 -23.29 -24.27 44.25
C GLY A 420 -23.12 -23.63 42.87
N ARG A 421 -24.19 -23.61 42.07
CA ARG A 421 -24.21 -22.92 40.77
C ARG A 421 -24.13 -21.42 41.01
N ALA A 422 -22.92 -20.90 41.21
CA ALA A 422 -22.64 -19.49 41.09
C ALA A 422 -23.01 -19.05 39.67
N THR A 423 -24.15 -18.38 39.54
CA THR A 423 -24.52 -17.69 38.31
C THR A 423 -23.49 -16.60 38.06
N VAL A 424 -22.48 -16.90 37.24
CA VAL A 424 -21.60 -15.89 36.66
C VAL A 424 -22.51 -15.01 35.82
N ALA A 425 -22.74 -13.77 36.27
CA ALA A 425 -23.39 -12.76 35.46
C ALA A 425 -22.55 -12.60 34.18
N VAL A 426 -23.07 -13.09 33.05
CA VAL A 426 -22.45 -12.85 31.75
C VAL A 426 -22.65 -11.38 31.47
N GLU A 427 -21.62 -10.57 31.69
CA GLU A 427 -21.59 -9.17 31.25
C GLU A 427 -21.86 -9.13 29.74
N THR A 428 -23.07 -8.72 29.37
CA THR A 428 -23.51 -8.61 27.98
C THR A 428 -23.00 -7.32 27.36
N THR A 429 -21.68 -7.15 27.29
CA THR A 429 -21.06 -6.01 26.61
C THR A 429 -21.15 -6.20 25.09
N SER A 430 -21.90 -5.34 24.41
CA SER A 430 -21.92 -5.27 22.94
C SER A 430 -20.57 -4.76 22.44
N ARG A 431 -19.99 -5.42 21.42
CA ARG A 431 -18.67 -5.06 20.87
C ARG A 431 -18.75 -4.72 19.39
N VAL A 432 -18.05 -3.66 18.98
CA VAL A 432 -17.78 -3.35 17.57
C VAL A 432 -16.27 -3.41 17.35
N ILE A 433 -15.83 -4.25 16.42
CA ILE A 433 -14.41 -4.48 16.12
C ILE A 433 -14.14 -3.99 14.70
N ALA A 434 -13.28 -2.98 14.57
CA ALA A 434 -12.82 -2.48 13.27
C ALA A 434 -11.55 -3.22 12.81
N VAL A 435 -11.57 -3.73 11.58
CA VAL A 435 -10.40 -4.34 10.92
C VAL A 435 -10.09 -3.62 9.61
N CYS A 436 -8.81 -3.44 9.30
CA CYS A 436 -8.34 -2.92 8.02
C CYS A 436 -7.10 -3.69 7.53
N ARG A 437 -6.41 -3.21 6.49
CA ARG A 437 -5.23 -3.88 5.90
C ARG A 437 -4.07 -4.04 6.90
N ARG A 438 -3.64 -2.94 7.54
CA ARG A 438 -2.44 -2.90 8.43
C ARG A 438 -2.69 -2.35 9.84
N GLY A 439 -3.93 -2.11 10.23
CA GLY A 439 -4.29 -1.61 11.58
C GLY A 439 -4.24 -0.08 11.76
N ASN A 440 -3.90 0.69 10.72
CA ASN A 440 -3.85 2.16 10.79
C ASN A 440 -5.26 2.76 10.69
N ASP A 441 -5.97 2.45 9.61
CA ASP A 441 -7.33 2.95 9.38
C ASP A 441 -8.36 2.44 10.38
N SER A 442 -8.17 1.24 10.93
CA SER A 442 -9.07 0.67 11.94
C SER A 442 -9.02 1.45 13.26
N GLN A 443 -7.86 2.00 13.65
CA GLN A 443 -7.75 2.87 14.83
C GLN A 443 -8.55 4.17 14.62
N HIS A 444 -8.39 4.81 13.46
CA HIS A 444 -9.16 6.00 13.11
C HIS A 444 -10.67 5.69 13.07
N ALA A 445 -11.05 4.59 12.41
CA ALA A 445 -12.43 4.16 12.34
C ALA A 445 -13.03 3.96 13.73
N ALA A 446 -12.30 3.33 14.65
CA ALA A 446 -12.77 3.08 16.00
C ALA A 446 -13.12 4.37 16.76
N VAL A 447 -12.27 5.40 16.69
CA VAL A 447 -12.55 6.72 17.30
C VAL A 447 -13.82 7.36 16.73
N LEU A 448 -14.00 7.30 15.40
CA LEU A 448 -15.19 7.83 14.75
C LEU A 448 -16.44 7.04 15.09
N LEU A 449 -16.34 5.71 15.18
CA LEU A 449 -17.45 4.85 15.58
C LEU A 449 -17.91 5.16 17.00
N GLU A 450 -16.99 5.39 17.94
CA GLU A 450 -17.33 5.83 19.31
C GLU A 450 -18.05 7.17 19.33
N GLN A 451 -17.66 8.11 18.46
CA GLN A 451 -18.35 9.39 18.32
C GLN A 451 -19.76 9.21 17.74
N ILE A 452 -19.91 8.38 16.70
CA ILE A 452 -21.21 8.11 16.06
C ILE A 452 -22.15 7.43 17.06
N ILE A 453 -21.69 6.39 17.76
CA ILE A 453 -22.48 5.64 18.75
C ILE A 453 -22.96 6.58 19.86
N ARG A 454 -22.09 7.44 20.41
CA ARG A 454 -22.48 8.41 21.45
C ARG A 454 -23.52 9.40 20.96
N THR A 455 -23.32 9.97 19.76
CA THR A 455 -24.28 10.91 19.16
C THR A 455 -25.62 10.26 18.90
N HIS A 456 -25.63 9.02 18.37
CA HIS A 456 -26.84 8.28 18.03
C HIS A 456 -27.62 7.82 19.27
N ALA A 457 -26.93 7.42 20.33
CA ALA A 457 -27.55 7.11 21.62
C ALA A 457 -28.27 8.34 22.22
N ALA A 458 -27.64 9.52 22.16
CA ALA A 458 -28.23 10.77 22.65
C ALA A 458 -29.45 11.25 21.84
N SER A 459 -29.48 11.01 20.52
CA SER A 459 -30.66 11.33 19.70
C SER A 459 -31.84 10.38 19.96
N SER A 460 -31.55 9.14 20.36
CA SER A 460 -32.56 8.12 20.65
C SER A 460 -33.34 8.44 21.93
N SER A 461 -32.65 8.94 22.97
CA SER A 461 -33.26 9.30 24.27
C SER A 461 -34.13 10.56 24.23
N ASN A 462 -33.90 11.49 23.28
CA ASN A 462 -34.70 12.72 23.16
C ASN A 462 -36.03 12.53 22.42
N SER A 463 -36.30 11.33 21.87
CA SER A 463 -37.54 11.02 21.14
C SER A 463 -38.65 10.44 22.02
N SER A 464 -38.36 10.14 23.29
CA SER A 464 -39.32 9.65 24.30
C SER A 464 -39.62 10.79 25.29
N GLY A 465 -40.60 11.62 24.96
CA GLY A 465 -41.12 12.62 25.88
C GLY A 465 -42.13 12.01 26.84
N ASP A 466 -41.77 11.92 28.12
CA ASP A 466 -42.72 12.10 29.22
C ASP A 466 -42.01 12.69 30.45
N GLY A 467 -42.68 13.62 31.12
CA GLY A 467 -42.13 14.37 32.25
C GLY A 467 -42.17 13.55 33.54
N GLY A 468 -41.03 13.46 34.24
CA GLY A 468 -40.96 12.87 35.57
C GLY A 468 -39.65 13.24 36.28
N ASP A 469 -39.80 13.94 37.40
CA ASP A 469 -38.75 14.23 38.38
C ASP A 469 -38.46 12.98 39.23
N GLY A 470 -37.22 12.83 39.72
CA GLY A 470 -36.80 11.75 40.64
C GLY A 470 -35.89 10.69 40.02
N GLY A 471 -34.66 10.58 40.53
CA GLY A 471 -33.58 9.81 39.93
C GLY A 471 -33.62 8.28 40.11
N ASP A 472 -32.90 7.61 39.21
CA ASP A 472 -31.89 6.59 39.50
C ASP A 472 -31.07 6.34 38.22
N GLY A 473 -29.77 6.13 38.38
CA GLY A 473 -28.80 6.09 37.29
C GLY A 473 -29.12 5.05 36.22
N ASN A 474 -29.55 5.52 35.04
CA ASN A 474 -29.67 4.66 33.87
C ASN A 474 -28.26 4.31 33.37
N SER A 475 -27.80 3.10 33.70
CA SER A 475 -26.56 2.52 33.15
C SER A 475 -26.74 2.38 31.63
N ALA A 476 -26.31 3.41 30.88
CA ALA A 476 -26.28 3.34 29.43
C ALA A 476 -25.41 2.14 29.01
N ALA A 477 -25.91 1.33 28.09
CA ALA A 477 -25.20 0.18 27.55
C ALA A 477 -23.80 0.60 27.10
N GLU A 478 -22.75 0.13 27.77
CA GLU A 478 -21.39 0.45 27.37
C GLU A 478 -21.02 -0.39 26.13
N VAL A 479 -21.05 0.23 24.96
CA VAL A 479 -20.61 -0.39 23.70
C VAL A 479 -19.10 -0.25 23.59
N GLN A 480 -18.40 -1.37 23.60
CA GLN A 480 -16.94 -1.39 23.47
C GLN A 480 -16.54 -1.35 21.99
N VAL A 481 -15.71 -0.38 21.59
CA VAL A 481 -15.18 -0.27 20.22
C VAL A 481 -13.69 -0.58 20.20
N LEU A 482 -13.32 -1.63 19.47
CA LEU A 482 -11.95 -2.15 19.39
C LEU A 482 -11.40 -2.03 17.96
N ASP A 483 -10.08 -1.89 17.81
CA ASP A 483 -9.38 -2.08 16.53
C ASP A 483 -8.52 -3.35 16.54
N VAL A 484 -8.26 -3.93 15.36
CA VAL A 484 -7.36 -5.07 15.21
C VAL A 484 -5.92 -4.61 14.98
N VAL A 485 -5.03 -4.96 15.90
CA VAL A 485 -3.59 -4.65 15.82
C VAL A 485 -2.99 -5.28 14.58
N GLY A 486 -2.39 -4.45 13.72
CA GLY A 486 -1.75 -4.90 12.48
C GLY A 486 -2.71 -5.38 11.39
N GLY A 487 -4.03 -5.31 11.62
CA GLY A 487 -5.06 -5.63 10.64
C GLY A 487 -4.96 -7.05 10.06
N LEU A 488 -5.36 -7.19 8.80
CA LEU A 488 -5.29 -8.45 8.05
C LEU A 488 -3.86 -8.91 7.77
N HIS A 489 -2.89 -7.99 7.74
CA HIS A 489 -1.46 -8.36 7.63
C HIS A 489 -0.96 -9.12 8.86
N ALA A 490 -1.40 -8.71 10.05
CA ALA A 490 -1.12 -9.48 11.27
C ALA A 490 -1.91 -10.80 11.30
N TRP A 491 -3.12 -10.83 10.76
CA TRP A 491 -3.89 -12.06 10.62
C TRP A 491 -3.18 -13.10 9.76
N SER A 492 -2.69 -12.72 8.57
CA SER A 492 -2.00 -13.69 7.72
C SER A 492 -0.75 -14.24 8.38
N LYS A 493 0.01 -13.39 9.07
CA LYS A 493 1.23 -13.84 9.75
C LYS A 493 0.99 -14.71 10.99
N ALA A 494 -0.03 -14.39 11.79
CA ALA A 494 -0.18 -14.97 13.14
C ALA A 494 -1.32 -15.98 13.26
N VAL A 495 -2.26 -16.01 12.31
CA VAL A 495 -3.47 -16.85 12.38
C VAL A 495 -3.57 -17.79 11.19
N ASP A 496 -3.49 -17.24 9.98
CA ASP A 496 -3.70 -17.99 8.75
C ASP A 496 -2.68 -17.57 7.67
N PRO A 497 -1.52 -18.23 7.60
CA PRO A 497 -0.51 -17.97 6.57
C PRO A 497 -1.00 -18.14 5.13
N SER A 498 -2.13 -18.81 4.91
CA SER A 498 -2.74 -18.95 3.59
C SER A 498 -3.68 -17.79 3.23
N PHE A 499 -4.02 -16.93 4.20
CA PHE A 499 -4.89 -15.78 3.96
C PHE A 499 -4.24 -14.82 2.95
N PRO A 500 -4.93 -14.45 1.86
CA PRO A 500 -4.33 -13.58 0.85
C PRO A 500 -4.02 -12.20 1.41
N THR A 501 -2.74 -11.79 1.34
CA THR A 501 -2.32 -10.41 1.57
C THR A 501 -1.90 -9.79 0.25
N TYR A 502 -2.53 -8.67 -0.10
CA TYR A 502 -2.19 -7.82 -1.23
C TYR A 502 -1.45 -6.57 -0.75
#